data_AF-A0A3N4HMF9-F1
#
_entry.id   AF-A0A3N4HMF9-F1
#
_cell.length_a   1.000
_cell.length_b   1.000
_cell.length_c   1.000
_cell.angle_alpha   90.00
_cell.angle_beta   90.00
_cell.angle_gamma   90.00
#
_symmetry.space_group_name_H-M   'P 1'
#
loop_
_entity.id
_entity.type
_entity.pdbx_description
1 polymer ?
#
loop_
_entity_poly.entity_id
_entity_poly.type
_entity_poly.pdbx_seq_one_letter_code
_entity_poly.pdbx_strand_id
1 'polypeptide(L)'
;MLQLEYHNLLLKTILTERIASPTPVSIDQVISDFDNVTFHISTPEVKTRILISISIKCFNDLVKYGANEVLAREYGPYVVAPEDGYDFSIQLDLEKDIPQDPEEREALIMKIALLRRNTMAAPFERAIDLHHALAEQASRFTTEAAPTGEGSEVMAIHYRDEEALYVQATHDRVTVIFSTVFREETDRIFGKVFLSEFVDARKRAIQNAPQVLYRNDPPLEIRDVVGAKHNESIGYITFVLFPRHLTAQKREQSISHIQTFRDYFHYHIKAAKAYMHSRMRRRVADFLKVLNRAQPEQEEKEKKTASGRSFRQA
;
A
#
# COMPACT_ATOMS: atom_id res chain seq x y z
N MET A 1 2.12 4.34 -13.75
CA MET A 1 1.70 4.88 -12.44
C MET A 1 2.89 4.83 -11.49
N LEU A 2 3.28 5.94 -10.87
CA LEU A 2 4.45 6.01 -9.98
C LEU A 2 4.07 5.88 -8.50
N GLN A 3 3.02 6.55 -8.06
CA GLN A 3 2.46 6.39 -6.71
C GLN A 3 1.18 5.57 -6.80
N LEU A 4 0.94 4.72 -5.81
CA LEU A 4 -0.33 4.01 -5.69
C LEU A 4 -1.39 4.98 -5.15
N GLU A 5 -2.61 4.82 -5.61
CA GLU A 5 -3.76 5.54 -5.06
C GLU A 5 -4.14 4.97 -3.69
N TYR A 6 -4.61 5.84 -2.79
CA TYR A 6 -4.98 5.47 -1.42
C TYR A 6 -6.40 4.90 -1.30
N HIS A 7 -7.23 5.13 -2.31
CA HIS A 7 -8.63 4.75 -2.32
C HIS A 7 -8.84 3.55 -3.24
N ASN A 8 -9.87 2.76 -2.98
CA ASN A 8 -10.24 1.67 -3.85
C ASN A 8 -10.96 2.23 -5.09
N LEU A 9 -10.28 2.19 -6.25
CA LEU A 9 -10.80 2.74 -7.50
C LEU A 9 -12.10 2.06 -7.93
N LEU A 10 -12.21 0.73 -7.79
CA LEU A 10 -13.39 -0.02 -8.20
C LEU A 10 -14.61 0.33 -7.34
N LEU A 11 -14.42 0.42 -6.02
CA LEU A 11 -15.45 0.87 -5.09
C LEU A 11 -15.92 2.29 -5.42
N LYS A 12 -14.98 3.22 -5.69
CA LYS A 12 -15.30 4.58 -6.15
C LYS A 12 -16.13 4.55 -7.44
N THR A 13 -15.69 3.82 -8.46
CA THR A 13 -16.37 3.75 -9.76
C THR A 13 -17.78 3.18 -9.63
N ILE A 14 -17.95 2.07 -8.89
CA ILE A 14 -19.27 1.45 -8.66
C ILE A 14 -20.20 2.45 -7.97
N LEU A 15 -19.75 3.10 -6.89
CA LEU A 15 -20.60 4.05 -6.17
C LEU A 15 -20.98 5.26 -7.04
N THR A 16 -20.02 5.83 -7.78
CA THR A 16 -20.30 6.94 -8.71
C THR A 16 -21.33 6.55 -9.76
N GLU A 17 -21.20 5.37 -10.38
CA GLU A 17 -22.15 4.89 -11.39
C GLU A 17 -23.55 4.67 -10.78
N ARG A 18 -23.63 4.10 -9.58
CA ARG A 18 -24.89 3.78 -8.92
C ARG A 18 -25.64 5.00 -8.43
N ILE A 19 -24.91 5.99 -7.93
CA ILE A 19 -25.49 7.25 -7.47
C ILE A 19 -25.93 8.12 -8.66
N ALA A 20 -25.23 8.05 -9.80
CA ALA A 20 -25.62 8.76 -11.01
C ALA A 20 -26.79 8.10 -11.76
N SER A 21 -27.02 6.80 -11.56
CA SER A 21 -28.07 6.05 -12.23
C SER A 21 -29.46 6.46 -11.73
N PRO A 22 -30.40 6.86 -12.60
CA PRO A 22 -31.76 7.23 -12.20
C PRO A 22 -32.61 6.01 -11.78
N THR A 23 -32.21 4.80 -12.18
CA THR A 23 -32.89 3.55 -11.82
C THR A 23 -32.02 2.73 -10.87
N PRO A 24 -32.50 2.40 -9.66
CA PRO A 24 -31.81 1.51 -8.76
C PRO A 24 -31.65 0.10 -9.36
N VAL A 25 -30.42 -0.40 -9.38
CA VAL A 25 -30.07 -1.73 -9.90
C VAL A 25 -29.54 -2.57 -8.75
N SER A 26 -29.94 -3.84 -8.69
CA SER A 26 -29.43 -4.78 -7.69
C SER A 26 -27.94 -5.05 -7.92
N ILE A 27 -27.18 -5.12 -6.84
CA ILE A 27 -25.73 -5.39 -6.87
C ILE A 27 -25.45 -6.52 -5.89
N ASP A 28 -24.52 -7.37 -6.27
CA ASP A 28 -23.91 -8.39 -5.43
C ASP A 28 -22.52 -8.66 -6.02
N GLN A 29 -21.50 -8.06 -5.43
CA GLN A 29 -20.12 -8.12 -5.92
C GLN A 29 -19.13 -8.18 -4.77
N VAL A 30 -18.18 -9.11 -4.87
CA VAL A 30 -17.02 -9.22 -3.97
C VAL A 30 -15.79 -8.67 -4.68
N ILE A 31 -15.07 -7.79 -3.99
CA ILE A 31 -13.89 -7.09 -4.50
C ILE A 31 -12.72 -7.36 -3.57
N SER A 32 -11.54 -7.63 -4.13
CA SER A 32 -10.31 -7.73 -3.35
C SER A 32 -9.49 -6.45 -3.46
N ASP A 33 -8.81 -6.10 -2.38
CA ASP A 33 -7.82 -5.02 -2.28
C ASP A 33 -6.48 -5.61 -1.79
N PHE A 34 -5.46 -4.77 -1.66
CA PHE A 34 -4.17 -5.21 -1.13
C PHE A 34 -4.29 -5.71 0.33
N ASP A 35 -3.26 -6.40 0.79
CA ASP A 35 -3.21 -7.04 2.12
C ASP A 35 -4.35 -8.02 2.42
N ASN A 36 -4.88 -8.66 1.37
CA ASN A 36 -5.97 -9.62 1.43
C ASN A 36 -7.26 -9.04 2.04
N VAL A 37 -7.44 -7.73 1.93
CA VAL A 37 -8.69 -7.07 2.31
C VAL A 37 -9.76 -7.43 1.28
N THR A 38 -10.93 -7.79 1.77
CA THR A 38 -12.07 -8.14 0.92
C THR A 38 -13.21 -7.19 1.21
N PHE A 39 -13.81 -6.64 0.15
CA PHE A 39 -15.03 -5.87 0.20
C PHE A 39 -16.18 -6.66 -0.39
N HIS A 40 -17.36 -6.46 0.15
CA HIS A 40 -18.61 -6.96 -0.41
C HIS A 40 -19.57 -5.81 -0.56
N ILE A 41 -20.05 -5.62 -1.79
CA ILE A 41 -21.01 -4.57 -2.14
C ILE A 41 -22.27 -5.29 -2.59
N SER A 42 -23.33 -5.15 -1.81
CA SER A 42 -24.59 -5.84 -2.07
C SER A 42 -25.81 -4.94 -1.84
N THR A 43 -26.95 -5.34 -2.38
CA THR A 43 -28.27 -4.74 -2.10
C THR A 43 -29.21 -5.83 -1.56
N PRO A 44 -29.06 -6.26 -0.29
CA PRO A 44 -29.70 -7.48 0.21
C PRO A 44 -31.22 -7.37 0.31
N GLU A 45 -31.74 -6.21 0.73
CA GLU A 45 -33.19 -6.00 0.93
C GLU A 45 -33.82 -5.23 -0.23
N VAL A 46 -33.26 -4.05 -0.54
CA VAL A 46 -33.83 -3.08 -1.48
C VAL A 46 -32.74 -2.55 -2.39
N LYS A 47 -33.06 -2.37 -3.67
CA LYS A 47 -32.10 -1.87 -4.69
C LYS A 47 -31.57 -0.46 -4.40
N THR A 48 -32.25 0.31 -3.56
CA THR A 48 -31.87 1.66 -3.13
C THR A 48 -30.90 1.66 -1.95
N ARG A 49 -30.75 0.53 -1.26
CA ARG A 49 -29.88 0.40 -0.07
C ARG A 49 -28.67 -0.44 -0.42
N ILE A 50 -27.52 0.22 -0.48
CA ILE A 50 -26.24 -0.44 -0.75
C ILE A 50 -25.58 -0.76 0.58
N LEU A 51 -25.39 -2.04 0.85
CA LEU A 51 -24.58 -2.55 1.93
C LEU A 51 -23.13 -2.71 1.45
N ILE A 52 -22.18 -2.16 2.20
CA ILE A 52 -20.75 -2.24 1.91
C ILE A 52 -20.09 -2.81 3.15
N SER A 53 -19.62 -4.05 3.04
CA SER A 53 -18.94 -4.77 4.09
C SER A 53 -17.46 -4.90 3.77
N ILE A 54 -16.62 -4.85 4.80
CA ILE A 54 -15.17 -5.02 4.70
C ILE A 54 -14.72 -6.12 5.65
N SER A 55 -13.86 -7.00 5.14
CA SER A 55 -13.14 -7.98 5.93
C SER A 55 -11.65 -7.71 5.89
N ILE A 56 -11.05 -7.61 7.08
CA ILE A 56 -9.63 -7.36 7.30
C ILE A 56 -9.13 -8.35 8.36
N LYS A 57 -8.14 -9.16 8.01
CA LYS A 57 -7.56 -10.16 8.91
C LYS A 57 -7.15 -9.62 10.28
N CYS A 58 -6.56 -8.43 10.33
CA CYS A 58 -6.08 -7.80 11.56
C CYS A 58 -7.12 -6.92 12.26
N PHE A 59 -8.41 -7.00 11.92
CA PHE A 59 -9.43 -6.11 12.48
C PHE A 59 -9.46 -6.14 14.01
N ASN A 60 -9.36 -7.32 14.62
CA ASN A 60 -9.28 -7.47 16.08
C ASN A 60 -8.09 -6.74 16.71
N ASP A 61 -6.95 -6.67 16.03
CA ASP A 61 -5.80 -5.87 16.49
C ASP A 61 -6.10 -4.38 16.38
N LEU A 62 -6.72 -3.96 15.26
CA LEU A 62 -7.09 -2.56 15.03
C LEU A 62 -8.13 -2.05 16.05
N VAL A 63 -9.08 -2.90 16.45
CA VAL A 63 -10.09 -2.57 17.48
C VAL A 63 -9.43 -2.28 18.82
N LYS A 64 -8.40 -3.04 19.24
CA LYS A 64 -7.64 -2.76 20.49
C LYS A 64 -7.02 -1.37 20.50
N TYR A 65 -6.70 -0.83 19.33
CA TYR A 65 -6.06 0.47 19.16
C TYR A 65 -7.05 1.59 18.78
N GLY A 66 -8.37 1.35 18.86
CA GLY A 66 -9.39 2.40 18.69
C GLY A 66 -10.01 2.50 17.29
N ALA A 67 -9.94 1.44 16.46
CA ALA A 67 -10.55 1.46 15.13
C ALA A 67 -12.04 1.79 15.14
N ASN A 68 -12.80 1.29 16.12
CA ASN A 68 -14.23 1.57 16.23
C ASN A 68 -14.54 3.06 16.44
N GLU A 69 -13.69 3.79 17.18
CA GLU A 69 -13.87 5.23 17.41
C GLU A 69 -13.64 6.03 16.13
N VAL A 70 -12.59 5.68 15.37
CA VAL A 70 -12.30 6.29 14.06
C VAL A 70 -13.42 5.98 13.08
N LEU A 71 -13.87 4.73 13.00
CA LEU A 71 -14.96 4.35 12.09
C LEU A 71 -16.29 4.98 12.46
N ALA A 72 -16.61 5.10 13.76
CA ALA A 72 -17.80 5.82 14.21
C ALA A 72 -17.72 7.32 13.92
N ARG A 73 -16.54 7.94 14.08
CA ARG A 73 -16.30 9.35 13.71
C ARG A 73 -16.51 9.57 12.21
N GLU A 74 -15.99 8.67 11.38
CA GLU A 74 -16.04 8.84 9.93
C GLU A 74 -17.39 8.45 9.32
N TYR A 75 -17.98 7.34 9.76
CA TYR A 75 -19.13 6.72 9.09
C TYR A 75 -20.37 6.62 9.96
N GLY A 76 -20.37 7.15 11.18
CA GLY A 76 -21.41 6.98 12.21
C GLY A 76 -22.85 6.87 11.72
N PRO A 77 -23.37 7.79 10.89
CA PRO A 77 -24.75 7.74 10.37
C PRO A 77 -25.07 6.51 9.52
N TYR A 78 -24.05 5.91 8.90
CA TYR A 78 -24.15 4.80 7.94
C TYR A 78 -23.77 3.46 8.56
N VAL A 79 -23.28 3.42 9.80
CA VAL A 79 -22.82 2.17 10.43
C VAL A 79 -24.02 1.28 10.76
N VAL A 80 -23.93 0.03 10.35
CA VAL A 80 -24.93 -1.02 10.65
C VAL A 80 -24.25 -2.22 11.31
N ALA A 81 -25.05 -3.21 11.73
CA ALA A 81 -24.49 -4.47 12.20
C ALA A 81 -23.61 -5.10 11.10
N PRO A 82 -22.39 -5.59 11.42
CA PRO A 82 -21.54 -6.27 10.46
C PRO A 82 -22.26 -7.44 9.79
N GLU A 83 -22.11 -7.56 8.47
CA GLU A 83 -22.57 -8.70 7.70
C GLU A 83 -21.85 -9.99 8.13
N ASP A 84 -22.56 -11.11 8.11
CA ASP A 84 -21.99 -12.41 8.46
C ASP A 84 -20.73 -12.72 7.62
N GLY A 85 -19.62 -12.97 8.32
CA GLY A 85 -18.32 -13.22 7.68
C GLY A 85 -17.48 -11.98 7.37
N TYR A 86 -17.97 -10.78 7.71
CA TYR A 86 -17.24 -9.52 7.58
C TYR A 86 -17.03 -8.86 8.95
N ASP A 87 -16.06 -7.94 9.00
CA ASP A 87 -15.62 -7.33 10.24
C ASP A 87 -16.34 -6.00 10.52
N PHE A 88 -16.70 -5.26 9.47
CA PHE A 88 -17.39 -3.97 9.56
C PHE A 88 -18.28 -3.75 8.34
N SER A 89 -19.45 -3.14 8.55
CA SER A 89 -20.39 -2.86 7.48
C SER A 89 -20.99 -1.46 7.60
N ILE A 90 -21.15 -0.81 6.45
CA ILE A 90 -21.89 0.44 6.32
C ILE A 90 -23.02 0.25 5.31
N GLN A 91 -24.13 0.96 5.52
CA GLN A 91 -25.26 0.95 4.63
C GLN A 91 -25.55 2.37 4.17
N LEU A 92 -25.69 2.54 2.86
CA LEU A 92 -25.99 3.80 2.21
C LEU A 92 -27.37 3.71 1.55
N ASP A 93 -28.28 4.61 1.91
CA ASP A 93 -29.57 4.76 1.26
C ASP A 93 -29.48 5.82 0.15
N LEU A 94 -29.60 5.38 -1.12
CA LEU A 94 -29.46 6.23 -2.30
C LEU A 94 -30.49 7.37 -2.36
N GLU A 95 -31.62 7.25 -1.66
CA GLU A 95 -32.68 8.27 -1.68
C GLU A 95 -32.52 9.32 -0.57
N LYS A 96 -31.96 8.92 0.57
CA LYS A 96 -31.91 9.76 1.78
C LYS A 96 -30.53 10.32 2.07
N ASP A 97 -29.49 9.52 1.84
CA ASP A 97 -28.14 9.79 2.34
C ASP A 97 -27.25 10.50 1.32
N ILE A 98 -27.71 10.65 0.08
CA ILE A 98 -26.95 11.29 -1.00
C ILE A 98 -27.13 12.81 -0.94
N PRO A 99 -26.04 13.57 -0.72
CA PRO A 99 -26.10 15.03 -0.77
C PRO A 99 -26.54 15.53 -2.16
N GLN A 100 -27.31 16.62 -2.18
CA GLN A 100 -27.70 17.25 -3.44
C GLN A 100 -26.52 17.98 -4.11
N ASP A 101 -25.60 18.48 -3.30
CA ASP A 101 -24.41 19.15 -3.79
C ASP A 101 -23.43 18.14 -4.44
N PRO A 102 -22.98 18.37 -5.68
CA PRO A 102 -22.05 17.46 -6.36
C PRO A 102 -20.71 17.30 -5.64
N GLU A 103 -20.18 18.33 -4.99
CA GLU A 103 -18.89 18.27 -4.30
C GLU A 103 -18.99 17.43 -3.02
N GLU A 104 -20.02 17.66 -2.19
CA GLU A 104 -20.30 16.83 -1.01
C GLU A 104 -20.55 15.37 -1.36
N ARG A 105 -21.22 15.11 -2.48
CA ARG A 105 -21.46 13.77 -3.00
C ARG A 105 -20.16 13.07 -3.41
N GLU A 106 -19.28 13.75 -4.13
CA GLU A 106 -17.97 13.19 -4.47
C GLU A 106 -17.11 12.94 -3.22
N ALA A 107 -17.16 13.85 -2.25
CA ALA A 107 -16.46 13.69 -0.98
C ALA A 107 -16.96 12.46 -0.20
N LEU A 108 -18.27 12.21 -0.17
CA LEU A 108 -18.86 11.01 0.45
C LEU A 108 -18.38 9.73 -0.24
N ILE A 109 -18.41 9.69 -1.58
CA ILE A 109 -17.93 8.53 -2.35
C ILE A 109 -16.44 8.28 -2.07
N MET A 110 -15.62 9.34 -2.07
CA MET A 110 -14.19 9.24 -1.78
C MET A 110 -13.94 8.75 -0.36
N LYS A 111 -14.75 9.24 0.60
CA LYS A 111 -14.68 8.82 2.01
C LYS A 111 -14.97 7.33 2.16
N ILE A 112 -15.97 6.80 1.46
CA ILE A 112 -16.27 5.36 1.43
C ILE A 112 -15.16 4.58 0.71
N ALA A 113 -14.64 5.10 -0.40
CA ALA A 113 -13.54 4.48 -1.12
C ALA A 113 -12.23 4.38 -0.30
N LEU A 114 -12.09 5.20 0.75
CA LEU A 114 -10.99 5.18 1.72
C LEU A 114 -11.25 4.28 2.94
N LEU A 115 -12.27 3.41 2.92
CA LEU A 115 -12.66 2.59 4.09
C LEU A 115 -11.51 1.73 4.64
N ARG A 116 -10.72 1.08 3.78
CA ARG A 116 -9.51 0.34 4.20
C ARG A 116 -8.52 1.26 4.92
N ARG A 117 -8.20 2.40 4.31
CA ARG A 117 -7.26 3.41 4.85
C ARG A 117 -7.72 3.90 6.22
N ASN A 118 -8.99 4.23 6.37
CA ASN A 118 -9.56 4.75 7.60
C ASN A 118 -9.59 3.68 8.70
N THR A 119 -9.90 2.43 8.36
CA THR A 119 -9.84 1.31 9.31
C THR A 119 -8.42 1.09 9.84
N MET A 120 -7.41 1.17 8.97
CA MET A 120 -6.00 1.01 9.35
C MET A 120 -5.38 2.27 9.98
N ALA A 121 -6.08 3.41 10.02
CA ALA A 121 -5.54 4.68 10.50
C ALA A 121 -5.43 4.75 12.03
N ALA A 122 -6.31 4.05 12.75
CA ALA A 122 -6.42 4.19 14.21
C ALA A 122 -5.11 4.00 15.00
N PRO A 123 -4.29 2.96 14.74
CA PRO A 123 -3.02 2.81 15.47
C PRO A 123 -2.04 3.97 15.21
N PHE A 124 -2.04 4.53 14.00
CA PHE A 124 -1.17 5.66 13.66
C PHE A 124 -1.68 6.96 14.28
N GLU A 125 -3.00 7.18 14.25
CA GLU A 125 -3.64 8.31 14.92
C GLU A 125 -3.32 8.29 16.42
N ARG A 126 -3.51 7.15 17.08
CA ARG A 126 -3.16 6.95 18.49
C ARG A 126 -1.67 7.17 18.76
N ALA A 127 -0.78 6.68 17.90
CA ALA A 127 0.66 6.91 18.05
C ALA A 127 1.02 8.40 17.97
N ILE A 128 0.38 9.15 17.07
CA ILE A 128 0.61 10.59 16.90
C ILE A 128 0.08 11.35 18.11
N ASP A 129 -1.10 11.00 18.61
CA ASP A 129 -1.68 11.64 19.80
C ASP A 129 -0.85 11.35 21.06
N LEU A 130 -0.39 10.11 21.23
CA LEU A 130 0.56 9.73 22.29
C LEU A 130 1.88 10.50 22.18
N HIS A 131 2.42 10.65 20.97
CA HIS A 131 3.64 11.43 20.74
C HIS A 131 3.47 12.89 21.19
N HIS A 132 2.36 13.55 20.82
CA HIS A 132 2.09 14.93 21.23
C HIS A 132 1.94 15.05 22.76
N ALA A 133 1.22 14.13 23.40
CA ALA A 133 1.08 14.11 24.85
C ALA A 133 2.43 13.91 25.57
N LEU A 134 3.27 12.99 25.07
CA LEU A 134 4.61 12.73 25.62
C LEU A 134 5.55 13.92 25.37
N ALA A 135 5.46 14.58 24.21
CA ALA A 135 6.25 15.77 23.91
C ALA A 135 5.90 16.94 24.84
N GLU A 136 4.61 17.16 25.13
CA GLU A 136 4.16 18.15 26.11
C GLU A 136 4.65 17.83 27.52
N GLN A 137 4.60 16.57 27.94
CA GLN A 137 5.12 16.15 29.24
C GLN A 137 6.64 16.35 29.32
N ALA A 138 7.37 15.95 28.28
CA ALA A 138 8.83 16.10 28.20
C ALA A 138 9.28 17.57 28.20
N SER A 139 8.46 18.49 27.64
CA SER A 139 8.75 19.93 27.66
C SER A 139 8.84 20.53 29.08
N ARG A 140 8.30 19.83 30.09
CA ARG A 140 8.33 20.23 31.50
C ARG A 140 9.59 19.79 32.24
N PHE A 141 10.43 18.95 31.62
CA PHE A 141 11.67 18.43 32.19
C PHE A 141 12.89 18.99 31.45
N THR A 142 14.03 19.10 32.14
CA THR A 142 15.32 19.39 31.48
C THR A 142 15.75 18.20 30.61
N THR A 143 16.51 18.44 29.55
CA THR A 143 16.85 17.44 28.52
C THR A 143 17.51 16.17 29.08
N GLU A 144 18.15 16.23 30.25
CA GLU A 144 18.79 15.10 30.93
C GLU A 144 17.85 14.27 31.83
N ALA A 145 16.69 14.81 32.21
CA ALA A 145 15.69 14.14 33.06
C ALA A 145 14.43 13.72 32.29
N ALA A 146 14.39 13.96 30.97
CA ALA A 146 13.28 13.54 30.13
C ALA A 146 13.22 12.00 30.08
N PRO A 147 12.01 11.41 30.20
CA PRO A 147 11.88 9.96 30.13
C PRO A 147 12.44 9.45 28.80
N THR A 148 13.49 8.63 28.88
CA THR A 148 13.90 7.76 27.79
C THR A 148 12.70 6.87 27.49
N GLY A 149 12.25 6.83 26.23
CA GLY A 149 11.03 6.12 25.82
C GLY A 149 11.06 4.59 25.97
N GLU A 150 11.93 4.08 26.84
CA GLU A 150 12.02 2.69 27.27
C GLU A 150 10.73 2.34 28.03
N GLY A 151 9.83 1.60 27.36
CA GLY A 151 8.54 1.19 27.92
C GLY A 151 7.31 1.79 27.23
N SER A 152 7.47 2.57 26.15
CA SER A 152 6.30 2.98 25.35
C SER A 152 5.61 1.79 24.71
N GLU A 153 4.28 1.78 24.73
CA GLU A 153 3.44 0.73 24.16
C GLU A 153 3.75 0.52 22.67
N VAL A 154 4.20 -0.69 22.32
CA VAL A 154 4.41 -1.08 20.92
C VAL A 154 3.11 -1.68 20.40
N MET A 155 2.49 -0.98 19.45
CA MET A 155 1.28 -1.46 18.78
C MET A 155 1.68 -2.38 17.62
N ALA A 156 1.44 -3.68 17.78
CA ALA A 156 1.67 -4.69 16.76
C ALA A 156 0.39 -4.97 15.95
N ILE A 157 0.50 -4.96 14.63
CA ILE A 157 -0.60 -5.16 13.67
C ILE A 157 -0.20 -6.27 12.68
N HIS A 158 -0.88 -7.41 12.75
CA HIS A 158 -0.58 -8.57 11.92
C HIS A 158 -1.44 -8.60 10.65
N TYR A 159 -1.17 -7.68 9.73
CA TYR A 159 -1.98 -7.50 8.52
C TYR A 159 -1.82 -8.63 7.49
N ARG A 160 -0.76 -9.45 7.58
CA ARG A 160 -0.60 -10.70 6.78
C ARG A 160 -0.05 -11.82 7.67
N ASP A 161 -0.03 -13.05 7.16
CA ASP A 161 0.41 -14.25 7.91
C ASP A 161 1.85 -14.19 8.42
N GLU A 162 2.77 -13.70 7.57
CA GLU A 162 4.21 -13.70 7.83
C GLU A 162 4.77 -12.27 7.94
N GLU A 163 3.93 -11.26 7.75
CA GLU A 163 4.32 -9.84 7.77
C GLU A 163 3.56 -9.11 8.87
N ALA A 164 4.24 -8.18 9.52
CA ALA A 164 3.68 -7.40 10.62
C ALA A 164 4.12 -5.94 10.52
N LEU A 165 3.30 -5.08 11.10
CA LEU A 165 3.55 -3.65 11.22
C LEU A 165 3.59 -3.31 12.71
N TYR A 166 4.65 -2.64 13.14
CA TYR A 166 4.81 -2.19 14.52
C TYR A 166 4.86 -0.67 14.54
N VAL A 167 4.11 -0.06 15.46
CA VAL A 167 4.09 1.39 15.65
C VAL A 167 4.40 1.70 17.10
N GLN A 168 5.39 2.55 17.32
CA GLN A 168 5.79 3.00 18.65
C GLN A 168 5.95 4.52 18.66
N ALA A 169 5.40 5.17 19.67
CA ALA A 169 5.52 6.60 19.87
C ALA A 169 6.50 6.90 21.00
N THR A 170 7.44 7.83 20.80
CA THR A 170 8.27 8.40 21.86
C THR A 170 8.05 9.92 21.91
N HIS A 171 8.62 10.60 22.89
CA HIS A 171 8.45 12.06 23.03
C HIS A 171 9.04 12.86 21.86
N ASP A 172 10.03 12.31 21.16
CA ASP A 172 10.78 13.00 20.10
C ASP A 172 10.46 12.53 18.68
N ARG A 173 9.84 11.35 18.51
CA ARG A 173 9.54 10.75 17.20
C ARG A 173 8.43 9.70 17.30
N VAL A 174 7.88 9.32 16.15
CA VAL A 174 7.09 8.09 15.98
C VAL A 174 7.86 7.16 15.07
N THR A 175 8.05 5.92 15.52
CA THR A 175 8.78 4.88 14.81
C THR A 175 7.79 3.85 14.27
N VAL A 176 7.86 3.60 12.97
CA VAL A 176 7.01 2.62 12.26
C VAL A 176 7.92 1.56 11.66
N ILE A 177 7.73 0.30 12.02
CA ILE A 177 8.59 -0.82 11.59
C ILE A 177 7.74 -1.79 10.77
N PHE A 178 8.12 -2.00 9.52
CA PHE A 178 7.57 -3.06 8.67
C PHE A 178 8.45 -4.29 8.76
N SER A 179 7.87 -5.42 9.13
CA SER A 179 8.45 -6.74 8.96
C SER A 179 7.92 -7.33 7.65
N THR A 180 8.73 -7.30 6.59
CA THR A 180 8.37 -7.85 5.26
C THR A 180 9.14 -9.13 5.00
N VAL A 181 8.49 -10.10 4.34
CA VAL A 181 9.15 -11.35 3.92
C VAL A 181 9.41 -11.31 2.42
N PHE A 182 10.63 -11.67 2.02
CA PHE A 182 10.96 -11.88 0.61
C PHE A 182 11.00 -13.37 0.31
N ARG A 183 10.00 -13.88 -0.42
CA ARG A 183 9.94 -15.30 -0.81
C ARG A 183 10.91 -15.63 -1.94
N GLU A 184 11.05 -14.73 -2.91
CA GLU A 184 12.00 -14.88 -4.02
C GLU A 184 13.33 -14.21 -3.68
N GLU A 185 14.43 -14.93 -3.90
CA GLU A 185 15.77 -14.36 -3.70
C GLU A 185 16.03 -13.15 -4.59
N THR A 186 15.55 -13.17 -5.84
CA THR A 186 15.65 -12.03 -6.76
C THR A 186 14.98 -10.79 -6.19
N ASP A 187 13.79 -10.92 -5.58
CA ASP A 187 13.07 -9.80 -4.96
C ASP A 187 13.78 -9.30 -3.71
N ARG A 188 14.43 -10.19 -2.95
CA ARG A 188 15.30 -9.81 -1.83
C ARG A 188 16.46 -8.93 -2.30
N ILE A 189 17.12 -9.29 -3.42
CA ILE A 189 18.23 -8.51 -3.96
C ILE A 189 17.75 -7.15 -4.50
N PHE A 190 16.67 -7.11 -5.28
CA PHE A 190 16.07 -5.84 -5.71
C PHE A 190 15.67 -4.99 -4.52
N GLY A 191 14.96 -5.57 -3.56
CA GLY A 191 14.51 -4.90 -2.35
C GLY A 191 15.66 -4.28 -1.57
N LYS A 192 16.77 -5.01 -1.40
CA LYS A 192 17.98 -4.49 -0.74
C LYS A 192 18.53 -3.25 -1.47
N VAL A 193 18.61 -3.27 -2.80
CA VAL A 193 19.08 -2.10 -3.58
C VAL A 193 18.14 -0.91 -3.42
N PHE A 194 16.82 -1.12 -3.53
CA PHE A 194 15.84 -0.06 -3.30
C PHE A 194 15.97 0.54 -1.89
N LEU A 195 16.07 -0.31 -0.86
CA LEU A 195 16.18 0.14 0.53
C LEU A 195 17.48 0.88 0.80
N SER A 196 18.61 0.45 0.23
CA SER A 196 19.86 1.21 0.27
C SER A 196 19.69 2.61 -0.33
N GLU A 197 18.99 2.73 -1.48
CA GLU A 197 18.68 4.03 -2.06
C GLU A 197 17.76 4.88 -1.16
N PHE A 198 16.77 4.28 -0.49
CA PHE A 198 15.92 4.98 0.49
C PHE A 198 16.71 5.54 1.68
N VAL A 199 17.64 4.75 2.23
CA VAL A 199 18.51 5.18 3.34
C VAL A 199 19.41 6.35 2.90
N ASP A 200 19.93 6.31 1.68
CA ASP A 200 20.85 7.34 1.17
C ASP A 200 20.15 8.55 0.52
N ALA A 201 18.85 8.47 0.21
CA ALA A 201 18.08 9.56 -0.39
C ALA A 201 18.12 10.84 0.46
N ARG A 202 18.07 10.69 1.78
CA ARG A 202 18.13 11.80 2.74
C ARG A 202 19.47 12.53 2.69
N LYS A 203 20.57 11.81 2.44
CA LYS A 203 21.93 12.39 2.34
C LYS A 203 22.11 13.20 1.05
N ARG A 204 21.46 12.78 -0.05
CA ARG A 204 21.66 13.34 -1.38
C ARG A 204 20.76 14.54 -1.71
N ALA A 205 19.46 14.43 -1.41
CA ALA A 205 18.49 15.36 -1.99
C ALA A 205 17.43 15.88 -1.01
N ILE A 206 16.99 15.07 -0.04
CA ILE A 206 15.77 15.39 0.75
C ILE A 206 16.05 15.33 2.25
N GLN A 207 16.73 16.35 2.79
CA GLN A 207 17.11 16.41 4.20
C GLN A 207 15.92 16.42 5.17
N ASN A 208 14.79 17.00 4.73
CA ASN A 208 13.57 17.15 5.52
C ASN A 208 12.66 15.92 5.50
N ALA A 209 13.02 14.83 4.81
CA ALA A 209 12.23 13.60 4.80
C ALA A 209 12.40 12.78 6.10
N PRO A 210 11.48 11.85 6.37
CA PRO A 210 11.66 10.81 7.39
C PRO A 210 12.98 10.06 7.21
N GLN A 211 13.53 9.60 8.33
CA GLN A 211 14.69 8.71 8.28
C GLN A 211 14.21 7.28 8.06
N VAL A 212 14.87 6.57 7.14
CA VAL A 212 14.62 5.16 6.86
C VAL A 212 15.85 4.36 7.30
N LEU A 213 15.62 3.23 7.94
CA LEU A 213 16.64 2.25 8.30
C LEU A 213 16.19 0.88 7.80
N TYR A 214 17.15 0.05 7.40
CA TYR A 214 16.90 -1.31 6.99
C TYR A 214 17.87 -2.26 7.68
N ARG A 215 17.35 -3.32 8.30
CA ARG A 215 18.11 -4.38 8.97
C ARG A 215 17.45 -5.73 8.73
N ASN A 216 18.23 -6.80 8.77
CA ASN A 216 17.70 -8.17 8.75
C ASN A 216 17.36 -8.66 10.18
N ASP A 217 18.03 -8.11 11.18
CA ASP A 217 17.71 -8.39 12.58
C ASP A 217 16.64 -7.43 13.11
N PRO A 218 15.73 -7.91 13.98
CA PRO A 218 14.72 -7.08 14.61
C PRO A 218 15.39 -5.94 15.42
N PRO A 219 14.93 -4.69 15.27
CA PRO A 219 15.34 -3.58 16.13
C PRO A 219 15.08 -3.87 17.62
N LEU A 220 15.83 -3.22 18.51
CA LEU A 220 15.75 -3.44 19.96
C LEU A 220 14.33 -3.16 20.49
N GLU A 221 13.66 -2.20 19.87
CA GLU A 221 12.30 -1.74 20.16
C GLU A 221 11.25 -2.87 20.08
N ILE A 222 11.46 -3.85 19.22
CA ILE A 222 10.49 -4.95 18.96
C ILE A 222 11.04 -6.32 19.33
N ARG A 223 12.26 -6.39 19.88
CA ARG A 223 12.95 -7.66 20.15
C ARG A 223 12.18 -8.55 21.13
N ASP A 224 11.50 -7.92 22.08
CA ASP A 224 10.72 -8.60 23.12
C ASP A 224 9.25 -8.83 22.71
N VAL A 225 8.84 -8.32 21.55
CA VAL A 225 7.45 -8.46 21.06
C VAL A 225 7.27 -9.82 20.38
N VAL A 226 6.26 -10.56 20.84
CA VAL A 226 5.87 -11.88 20.33
C VAL A 226 5.59 -11.77 18.82
N GLY A 227 6.45 -12.35 17.98
CA GLY A 227 6.32 -12.31 16.52
C GLY A 227 7.57 -11.82 15.78
N ALA A 228 8.49 -11.14 16.45
CA ALA A 228 9.80 -10.78 15.92
C ALA A 228 10.69 -12.02 15.78
N LYS A 229 10.49 -12.79 14.70
CA LYS A 229 11.30 -13.97 14.41
C LYS A 229 12.63 -13.55 13.80
N HIS A 230 13.73 -14.08 14.32
CA HIS A 230 14.99 -14.08 13.58
C HIS A 230 14.86 -15.06 12.42
N ASN A 231 14.85 -14.54 11.20
CA ASN A 231 14.88 -15.33 9.98
C ASN A 231 15.58 -14.50 8.89
N GLU A 232 16.53 -15.11 8.17
CA GLU A 232 17.29 -14.46 7.10
C GLU A 232 16.42 -13.99 5.93
N SER A 233 15.19 -14.51 5.81
CA SER A 233 14.21 -14.12 4.79
C SER A 233 13.36 -12.91 5.18
N ILE A 234 13.43 -12.46 6.44
CA ILE A 234 12.67 -11.32 6.95
C ILE A 234 13.55 -10.07 6.90
N GLY A 235 13.00 -9.00 6.32
CA GLY A 235 13.60 -7.67 6.34
C GLY A 235 12.78 -6.73 7.22
N TYR A 236 13.47 -6.04 8.14
CA TYR A 236 12.87 -5.01 8.98
C TYR A 236 13.20 -3.63 8.39
N ILE A 237 12.15 -2.90 8.04
CA ILE A 237 12.22 -1.55 7.46
C ILE A 237 11.64 -0.58 8.48
N THR A 238 12.48 0.28 9.03
CA THR A 238 12.09 1.24 10.07
C THR A 238 12.00 2.64 9.48
N PHE A 239 10.82 3.24 9.56
CA PHE A 239 10.58 4.66 9.31
C PHE A 239 10.55 5.42 10.62
N VAL A 240 11.33 6.49 10.70
CA VAL A 240 11.37 7.40 11.84
C VAL A 240 10.75 8.73 11.43
N LEU A 241 9.56 9.00 11.96
CA LEU A 241 8.79 10.21 11.73
C LEU A 241 9.06 11.21 12.84
N PHE A 242 9.74 12.31 12.52
CA PHE A 242 9.95 13.45 13.41
C PHE A 242 8.71 14.37 13.49
N PRO A 243 8.61 15.26 14.51
CA PRO A 243 7.45 16.12 14.75
C PRO A 243 7.00 16.94 13.54
N ARG A 244 7.95 17.34 12.67
CA ARG A 244 7.68 18.05 11.41
C ARG A 244 6.79 17.28 10.41
N HIS A 245 6.73 15.97 10.53
CA HIS A 245 5.88 15.09 9.71
C HIS A 245 4.53 14.83 10.37
N LEU A 246 4.44 15.05 11.69
CA LEU A 246 3.29 14.70 12.52
C LEU A 246 2.40 15.91 12.82
N THR A 247 2.56 17.00 12.06
CA THR A 247 1.71 18.19 12.20
C THR A 247 0.27 17.87 11.79
N ALA A 248 -0.70 18.56 12.40
CA ALA A 248 -2.12 18.34 12.12
C ALA A 248 -2.44 18.40 10.61
N GLN A 249 -1.84 19.34 9.88
CA GLN A 249 -2.01 19.51 8.43
C GLN A 249 -1.46 18.33 7.61
N LYS A 250 -0.41 17.66 8.07
CA LYS A 250 0.27 16.56 7.35
C LYS A 250 -0.09 15.18 7.87
N ARG A 251 -0.81 15.11 9.00
CA ARG A 251 -1.19 13.86 9.69
C ARG A 251 -1.86 12.89 8.73
N GLU A 252 -2.93 13.33 8.06
CA GLU A 252 -3.71 12.48 7.17
C GLU A 252 -2.88 11.91 6.01
N GLN A 253 -2.14 12.79 5.32
CA GLN A 253 -1.30 12.40 4.20
C GLN A 253 -0.17 11.46 4.63
N SER A 254 0.44 11.72 5.79
CA SER A 254 1.53 10.88 6.32
C SER A 254 1.04 9.48 6.66
N ILE A 255 -0.15 9.35 7.26
CA ILE A 255 -0.80 8.07 7.56
C ILE A 255 -1.09 7.30 6.26
N SER A 256 -1.70 7.94 5.27
CA SER A 256 -2.02 7.27 3.99
C SER A 256 -0.75 6.80 3.26
N HIS A 257 0.30 7.62 3.26
CA HIS A 257 1.55 7.30 2.58
C HIS A 257 2.32 6.18 3.27
N ILE A 258 2.38 6.18 4.60
CA ILE A 258 3.10 5.13 5.33
C ILE A 258 2.37 3.79 5.22
N GLN A 259 1.04 3.76 5.30
CA GLN A 259 0.24 2.53 5.19
C GLN A 259 0.44 1.84 3.84
N THR A 260 0.55 2.61 2.76
CA THR A 260 0.72 2.08 1.40
C THR A 260 2.14 1.74 1.01
N PHE A 261 3.12 1.96 1.91
CA PHE A 261 4.54 1.76 1.62
C PHE A 261 4.85 0.34 1.15
N ARG A 262 4.32 -0.69 1.82
CA ARG A 262 4.60 -2.09 1.48
C ARG A 262 4.13 -2.43 0.07
N ASP A 263 2.91 -2.05 -0.28
CA ASP A 263 2.36 -2.26 -1.62
C ASP A 263 3.13 -1.47 -2.67
N TYR A 264 3.47 -0.21 -2.38
CA TYR A 264 4.30 0.63 -3.24
C TYR A 264 5.65 -0.03 -3.51
N PHE A 265 6.31 -0.51 -2.46
CA PHE A 265 7.63 -1.10 -2.54
C PHE A 265 7.63 -2.39 -3.38
N HIS A 266 6.68 -3.29 -3.12
CA HIS A 266 6.53 -4.54 -3.90
C HIS A 266 6.09 -4.29 -5.34
N TYR A 267 5.28 -3.26 -5.59
CA TYR A 267 4.91 -2.83 -6.94
C TYR A 267 6.14 -2.36 -7.73
N HIS A 268 6.99 -1.53 -7.14
CA HIS A 268 8.18 -1.01 -7.81
C HIS A 268 9.27 -2.07 -8.04
N ILE A 269 9.40 -3.06 -7.16
CA ILE A 269 10.24 -4.24 -7.42
C ILE A 269 9.75 -4.96 -8.68
N LYS A 270 8.44 -5.22 -8.80
CA LYS A 270 7.85 -5.87 -9.98
C LYS A 270 7.99 -5.02 -11.24
N ALA A 271 7.83 -3.71 -11.14
CA ALA A 271 8.03 -2.78 -12.25
C ALA A 271 9.50 -2.77 -12.73
N ALA A 272 10.47 -2.80 -11.80
CA ALA A 272 11.89 -2.91 -12.13
C ALA A 272 12.21 -4.24 -12.83
N LYS A 273 11.64 -5.37 -12.37
CA LYS A 273 11.74 -6.67 -13.06
C LYS A 273 11.21 -6.59 -14.49
N ALA A 274 10.01 -6.03 -14.69
CA ALA A 274 9.42 -5.85 -16.02
C ALA A 274 10.29 -4.98 -16.94
N TYR A 275 10.88 -3.91 -16.39
CA TYR A 275 11.80 -3.04 -17.14
C TYR A 275 13.08 -3.80 -17.55
N MET A 276 13.66 -4.59 -16.65
CA MET A 276 14.80 -5.46 -16.98
C MET A 276 14.45 -6.44 -18.09
N HIS A 277 13.27 -7.08 -18.04
CA HIS A 277 12.80 -7.96 -19.12
C HIS A 277 12.65 -7.24 -20.46
N SER A 278 12.18 -5.99 -20.46
CA SER A 278 12.12 -5.18 -21.68
C SER A 278 13.51 -4.93 -22.27
N ARG A 279 14.49 -4.57 -21.43
CA ARG A 279 15.89 -4.35 -21.86
C ARG A 279 16.55 -5.63 -22.37
N MET A 280 16.33 -6.76 -21.69
CA MET A 280 16.84 -8.07 -22.12
C MET A 280 16.27 -8.47 -23.49
N ARG A 281 14.97 -8.32 -23.69
CA ARG A 281 14.32 -8.57 -25.00
C ARG A 281 14.90 -7.69 -26.11
N ARG A 282 15.11 -6.41 -25.84
CA ARG A 282 15.75 -5.50 -26.80
C ARG A 282 17.15 -5.97 -27.18
N ARG A 283 17.96 -6.39 -26.19
CA ARG A 283 19.32 -6.87 -26.42
C ARG A 283 19.34 -8.17 -27.24
N VAL A 284 18.43 -9.11 -26.96
CA VAL A 284 18.29 -10.34 -27.75
C VAL A 284 17.87 -10.02 -29.18
N ALA A 285 16.94 -9.08 -29.40
CA ALA A 285 16.56 -8.65 -30.73
C ALA A 285 17.75 -8.05 -31.51
N ASP A 286 18.62 -7.29 -30.85
CA ASP A 286 19.85 -6.77 -31.45
C ASP A 286 20.83 -7.90 -31.81
N PHE A 287 21.00 -8.90 -30.94
CA PHE A 287 21.84 -10.06 -31.26
C PHE A 287 21.29 -10.91 -32.40
N LEU A 288 19.97 -11.09 -32.48
CA LEU A 288 19.34 -11.78 -33.61
C LEU A 288 19.55 -11.04 -34.93
N LYS A 289 19.55 -9.71 -34.94
CA LYS A 289 19.90 -8.93 -36.15
C LYS A 289 21.34 -9.18 -36.59
N VAL A 290 22.28 -9.27 -35.64
CA VAL A 290 23.68 -9.59 -35.94
C VAL A 290 23.80 -11.01 -36.50
N LEU A 291 23.08 -11.97 -35.91
CA LEU A 291 23.08 -13.35 -36.38
C LEU A 291 22.47 -13.50 -37.78
N ASN A 292 21.35 -12.83 -38.04
CA ASN A 292 20.73 -12.80 -39.37
C ASN A 292 21.63 -12.15 -40.42
N ARG A 293 22.38 -11.10 -40.06
CA ARG A 293 23.38 -10.50 -40.96
C ARG A 293 24.57 -11.43 -41.22
N ALA A 294 24.91 -12.29 -40.28
CA ALA A 294 25.97 -13.28 -40.45
C ALA A 294 25.53 -14.50 -41.26
N GLN A 295 24.23 -14.68 -41.49
CA GLN A 295 23.74 -15.72 -42.38
C GLN A 295 24.11 -15.35 -43.82
N PRO A 296 24.85 -16.20 -44.55
CA PRO A 296 25.18 -15.92 -45.93
C PRO A 296 23.89 -15.79 -46.74
N GLU A 297 23.78 -14.74 -47.55
CA GLU A 297 22.71 -14.64 -48.53
C GLU A 297 22.80 -15.89 -49.41
N GLN A 298 21.69 -16.61 -49.56
CA GLN A 298 21.61 -17.60 -50.63
C GLN A 298 21.73 -16.81 -51.92
N GLU A 299 22.89 -16.86 -52.56
CA GLU A 299 23.02 -16.43 -53.95
C GLU A 299 21.84 -17.04 -54.70
N GLU A 300 21.03 -16.20 -55.36
CA GLU A 300 19.99 -16.68 -56.25
C GLU A 300 20.68 -17.64 -57.21
N LYS A 301 20.47 -18.95 -57.03
CA LYS A 301 20.99 -19.95 -57.95
C LYS A 301 20.50 -19.53 -59.32
N GLU A 302 21.42 -19.12 -60.20
CA GLU A 302 21.11 -18.84 -61.60
C GLU A 302 20.20 -19.98 -62.08
N LYS A 303 18.97 -19.65 -62.46
CA LYS A 303 18.03 -20.64 -62.98
C LYS A 303 18.61 -21.16 -64.30
N LYS A 304 19.37 -22.24 -64.23
CA LYS A 304 19.87 -22.95 -65.40
C LYS A 304 18.70 -23.63 -66.08
N THR A 305 18.60 -23.47 -67.40
CA THR A 305 17.69 -24.28 -68.21
C THR A 305 18.17 -25.74 -68.20
N ALA A 306 17.28 -26.71 -68.48
CA ALA A 306 17.59 -28.15 -68.42
C ALA A 306 18.79 -28.60 -69.29
N SER A 307 19.29 -27.77 -70.20
CA SER A 307 20.48 -28.00 -71.03
C SER A 307 21.78 -27.35 -70.52
N GLY A 308 21.75 -26.72 -69.34
CA GLY A 308 22.96 -26.27 -68.62
C GLY A 308 23.56 -24.93 -69.05
N ARG A 309 22.90 -24.13 -69.89
CA ARG A 309 23.34 -22.76 -70.22
C ARG A 309 22.68 -21.72 -69.31
N SER A 310 23.48 -20.78 -68.77
CA SER A 310 23.03 -19.68 -67.92
C SER A 310 22.32 -18.59 -68.75
N PHE A 311 21.27 -18.00 -68.16
CA PHE A 311 20.54 -16.88 -68.74
C PHE A 311 21.42 -15.63 -68.76
N ARG A 312 21.85 -15.18 -69.94
CA ARG A 312 22.37 -13.81 -70.09
C ARG A 312 21.19 -12.91 -70.42
N GLN A 313 20.85 -12.01 -69.50
CA GLN A 313 19.93 -10.92 -69.76
C GLN A 313 20.67 -9.89 -70.64
N ALA A 314 20.07 -9.52 -71.77
CA ALA A 314 20.52 -8.41 -72.60
C ALA A 314 20.02 -7.08 -72.02
#